data_AF-A0A7C6NPY7-F1
#
_entry.id   AF-A0A7C6NPY7-F1
#
_cell.length_a   1.000
_cell.length_b   1.000
_cell.length_c   1.000
_cell.angle_alpha   90.00
_cell.angle_beta   90.00
_cell.angle_gamma   90.00
#
_symmetry.space_group_name_H-M   'P 1'
#
loop_
_entity.id
_entity.type
_entity.pdbx_description
1 polymer ?
#
loop_
_entity_poly.entity_id
_entity_poly.type
_entity_poly.pdbx_seq_one_letter_code
_entity_poly.pdbx_strand_id
1 'polypeptide(L)'
;MIVTLVTACRVPRETVIQPYVKTVERKVTTLVPIHVPGDSTLLRAVFECDSLNRVLLKDLAEVKGGKVGSAFGFKNGVLDYRADFKPDTAYLPSDTVFTEKEVPVQVEVEKVEYRQTAFQNFLSWTGGIALALFALWGGWKLLKRKLKTF
;
A
#
# COMPACT_ATOMS: atom_id res chain seq x y z
N MET A 1 51.99 -27.80 24.01
CA MET A 1 50.56 -27.50 24.22
C MET A 1 50.35 -26.01 24.55
N ILE A 2 50.84 -25.09 23.71
CA ILE A 2 50.71 -23.62 23.92
C ILE A 2 50.36 -22.88 22.62
N VAL A 3 50.40 -23.53 21.45
CA VAL A 3 50.31 -22.84 20.14
C VAL A 3 48.88 -22.76 19.58
N THR A 4 47.88 -23.40 20.20
CA THR A 4 46.53 -23.57 19.60
C THR A 4 45.46 -22.59 20.11
N LEU A 5 45.79 -21.59 20.93
CA LEU A 5 44.80 -20.71 21.57
C LEU A 5 44.56 -19.35 20.87
N VAL A 6 45.24 -19.03 19.77
CA VAL A 6 45.22 -17.67 19.19
C VAL A 6 44.31 -17.53 17.95
N THR A 7 43.70 -18.60 17.45
CA THR A 7 42.81 -18.54 16.26
C THR A 7 41.34 -18.65 16.64
N ALA A 8 40.83 -17.72 17.45
CA ALA A 8 39.38 -17.52 17.57
C ALA A 8 38.95 -16.54 16.48
N CYS A 9 38.37 -17.06 15.39
CA CYS A 9 37.80 -16.25 14.32
C CYS A 9 36.66 -15.37 14.87
N ARG A 10 36.85 -14.05 14.77
CA ARG A 10 35.90 -13.03 15.19
C ARG A 10 34.77 -12.95 14.16
N VAL A 11 33.64 -13.60 14.44
CA VAL A 11 32.43 -13.50 13.61
C VAL A 11 31.86 -12.08 13.75
N PRO A 12 31.76 -11.28 12.68
CA PRO A 12 31.08 -9.99 12.74
C PRO A 12 29.59 -10.25 13.01
N ARG A 13 29.04 -9.65 14.07
CA ARG A 13 27.59 -9.62 14.28
C ARG A 13 27.01 -8.57 13.33
N GLU A 14 26.26 -9.04 12.34
CA GLU A 14 25.44 -8.18 11.50
C GLU A 14 24.23 -7.69 12.31
N THR A 15 24.19 -6.39 12.59
CA THR A 15 23.06 -5.75 13.25
C THR A 15 21.95 -5.59 12.22
N VAL A 16 20.97 -6.50 12.23
CA VAL A 16 19.76 -6.37 11.42
C VAL A 16 18.89 -5.29 12.05
N ILE A 17 18.98 -4.05 11.55
CA ILE A 17 18.08 -2.97 11.92
C ILE A 17 16.75 -3.25 11.23
N GLN A 18 15.73 -3.63 12.01
CA GLN A 18 14.37 -3.78 11.46
C GLN A 18 13.75 -2.39 11.29
N PRO A 19 13.36 -1.99 10.07
CA PRO A 19 12.65 -0.72 9.89
C PRO A 19 11.26 -0.82 10.53
N TYR A 20 10.92 0.14 11.40
CA TYR A 20 9.54 0.30 11.84
C TYR A 20 8.73 0.84 10.65
N VAL A 21 7.69 0.13 10.24
CA VAL A 21 6.76 0.59 9.20
C VAL A 21 5.50 1.08 9.89
N LYS A 22 5.24 2.39 9.84
CA LYS A 22 4.00 2.97 10.35
C LYS A 22 2.98 3.04 9.20
N THR A 23 1.96 2.21 9.26
CA THR A 23 0.80 2.29 8.35
C THR A 23 -0.21 3.27 8.92
N VAL A 24 -0.51 4.35 8.19
CA VAL A 24 -1.57 5.29 8.56
C VAL A 24 -2.79 4.99 7.69
N GLU A 25 -3.87 4.53 8.31
CA GLU A 25 -5.14 4.32 7.61
C GLU A 25 -5.95 5.62 7.63
N ARG A 26 -6.26 6.17 6.45
CA ARG A 26 -7.13 7.34 6.30
C ARG A 26 -8.48 6.91 5.73
N LYS A 27 -9.53 7.04 6.54
CA LYS A 27 -10.92 6.81 6.11
C LYS A 27 -11.50 8.13 5.56
N VAL A 28 -11.97 8.10 4.31
CA VAL A 28 -12.64 9.24 3.67
C VAL A 28 -14.05 8.82 3.27
N THR A 29 -15.05 9.37 3.96
CA THR A 29 -16.47 9.14 3.65
C THR A 29 -16.89 10.13 2.57
N THR A 30 -17.20 9.62 1.38
CA THR A 30 -17.64 10.42 0.23
C THR A 30 -19.12 10.15 -0.05
N LEU A 31 -19.92 11.20 -0.26
CA LEU A 31 -21.33 11.07 -0.64
C LEU A 31 -21.43 10.87 -2.16
N VAL A 32 -22.00 9.75 -2.60
CA VAL A 32 -22.20 9.44 -4.02
C VAL A 32 -23.68 9.61 -4.37
N PRO A 33 -24.03 10.38 -5.42
CA PRO A 33 -25.42 10.55 -5.84
C PRO A 33 -25.90 9.30 -6.60
N ILE A 34 -26.98 8.69 -6.13
CA ILE A 34 -27.66 7.57 -6.79
C ILE A 34 -29.03 8.08 -7.25
N HIS A 35 -29.38 7.78 -8.51
CA HIS A 35 -30.69 8.11 -9.06
C HIS A 35 -31.70 7.06 -8.57
N VAL A 36 -32.70 7.50 -7.81
CA VAL A 36 -33.82 6.62 -7.43
C VAL A 36 -34.80 6.58 -8.61
N PRO A 37 -35.20 5.38 -9.09
CA PRO A 37 -36.17 5.29 -10.18
C PRO A 37 -37.49 5.96 -9.78
N GLY A 38 -38.12 6.63 -10.74
CA GLY A 38 -39.36 7.35 -10.52
C GLY A 38 -40.50 6.43 -10.05
N ASP A 39 -41.37 6.99 -9.19
CA ASP A 39 -42.59 6.33 -8.72
C ASP A 39 -43.48 5.91 -9.90
N SER A 40 -44.29 4.86 -9.74
CA SER A 40 -45.27 4.43 -10.76
C SER A 40 -46.55 5.29 -10.76
N THR A 41 -47.21 5.41 -11.91
CA THR A 41 -48.52 6.09 -12.08
C THR A 41 -49.57 5.13 -12.62
N LEU A 42 -50.80 5.21 -12.11
CA LEU A 42 -51.95 4.47 -12.61
C LEU A 42 -53.02 5.44 -13.12
N LEU A 43 -53.41 5.28 -14.38
CA LEU A 43 -54.48 6.05 -15.03
C LEU A 43 -55.67 5.14 -15.33
N ARG A 44 -56.86 5.56 -14.92
CA ARG A 44 -58.13 4.92 -15.28
C ARG A 44 -58.99 5.93 -16.04
N ALA A 45 -59.33 5.61 -17.28
CA ALA A 45 -60.22 6.40 -18.11
C ALA A 45 -61.42 5.55 -18.55
N VAL A 46 -62.61 6.13 -18.47
CA VAL A 46 -63.85 5.49 -18.93
C VAL A 46 -64.38 6.27 -20.12
N PHE A 47 -64.59 5.56 -21.23
CA PHE A 47 -65.13 6.13 -22.47
C PHE A 47 -66.56 5.67 -22.69
N GLU A 48 -67.38 6.56 -23.25
CA GLU A 48 -68.78 6.30 -23.62
C GLU A 48 -69.02 6.73 -25.06
N CYS A 49 -69.89 6.02 -25.78
CA CYS A 49 -70.28 6.40 -27.13
C CYS A 49 -71.65 7.07 -27.11
N ASP A 50 -71.75 8.24 -27.72
CA ASP A 50 -73.03 8.91 -27.96
C ASP A 50 -73.80 8.25 -29.12
N SER A 51 -75.08 8.54 -29.23
CA SER A 51 -76.01 8.24 -30.32
C SER A 51 -75.47 8.61 -31.73
N LEU A 52 -74.58 9.59 -31.81
CA LEU A 52 -73.88 10.01 -33.04
C LEU A 52 -72.54 9.29 -33.26
N ASN A 53 -72.28 8.17 -32.56
CA ASN A 53 -71.04 7.40 -32.58
C ASN A 53 -69.78 8.22 -32.23
N ARG A 54 -69.93 9.24 -31.38
CA ARG A 54 -68.81 10.04 -30.86
C ARG A 54 -68.31 9.45 -29.56
N VAL A 55 -67.00 9.27 -29.43
CA VAL A 55 -66.36 8.83 -28.20
C VAL A 55 -66.23 10.01 -27.25
N LEU A 56 -66.80 9.87 -26.06
CA LEU A 56 -66.80 10.85 -24.98
C LEU A 56 -65.99 10.31 -23.80
N LEU A 57 -65.28 11.18 -23.09
CA LEU A 57 -64.64 10.84 -21.82
C LEU A 57 -65.66 11.01 -20.69
N LYS A 58 -66.04 9.90 -20.06
CA LYS A 58 -67.06 9.86 -18.99
C LYS A 58 -66.46 10.08 -17.61
N ASP A 59 -65.35 9.41 -17.33
CA ASP A 59 -64.68 9.48 -16.04
C ASP A 59 -63.16 9.33 -16.22
N LEU A 60 -62.42 10.00 -15.35
CA LEU A 60 -60.96 10.01 -15.35
C LEU A 60 -60.46 10.03 -13.90
N ALA A 61 -59.77 8.96 -13.51
CA ALA A 61 -59.13 8.84 -12.21
C ALA A 61 -57.63 8.59 -12.39
N GLU A 62 -56.81 9.36 -11.68
CA GLU A 62 -55.36 9.22 -11.68
C GLU A 62 -54.88 8.99 -10.24
N VAL A 63 -54.02 7.98 -10.08
CA VAL A 63 -53.29 7.73 -8.83
C VAL A 63 -51.80 7.84 -9.14
N LYS A 64 -51.14 8.80 -8.50
CA LYS A 64 -49.74 9.10 -8.74
C LYS A 64 -48.99 9.40 -7.44
N GLY A 65 -47.69 9.11 -7.44
CA GLY A 65 -46.78 9.54 -6.39
C GLY A 65 -46.67 11.06 -6.33
N GLY A 66 -46.39 11.61 -5.15
CA GLY A 66 -46.35 13.07 -4.93
C GLY A 66 -45.30 13.82 -5.75
N LYS A 67 -44.35 13.12 -6.37
CA LYS A 67 -43.25 13.67 -7.19
C LYS A 67 -43.45 13.46 -8.70
N VAL A 68 -44.63 12.98 -9.12
CA VAL A 68 -44.95 12.77 -10.53
C VAL A 68 -45.82 13.92 -11.06
N GLY A 69 -45.29 14.63 -12.06
CA GLY A 69 -46.07 15.57 -12.86
C GLY A 69 -46.92 14.79 -13.87
N SER A 70 -48.16 15.21 -14.10
CA SER A 70 -49.01 14.59 -15.13
C SER A 70 -49.80 15.64 -15.88
N ALA A 71 -50.01 15.40 -17.16
CA ALA A 71 -50.85 16.21 -18.03
C ALA A 71 -51.66 15.28 -18.94
N PHE A 72 -52.94 15.59 -19.12
CA PHE A 72 -53.83 14.84 -20.01
C PHE A 72 -54.59 15.78 -20.95
N GLY A 73 -54.89 15.28 -22.14
CA GLY A 73 -55.72 15.95 -23.14
C GLY A 73 -56.63 14.94 -23.81
N PHE A 74 -57.90 15.30 -24.02
CA PHE A 74 -58.83 14.48 -24.77
C PHE A 74 -59.37 15.27 -25.96
N LYS A 75 -59.09 14.79 -27.18
CA LYS A 75 -59.59 15.39 -28.43
C LYS A 75 -59.96 14.31 -29.44
N ASN A 76 -61.15 14.43 -30.03
CA ASN A 76 -61.62 13.56 -31.12
C ASN A 76 -61.51 12.05 -30.81
N GLY A 77 -61.78 11.62 -29.57
CA GLY A 77 -61.71 10.21 -29.17
C GLY A 77 -60.30 9.71 -28.83
N VAL A 78 -59.29 10.57 -28.89
CA VAL A 78 -57.91 10.25 -28.49
C VAL A 78 -57.62 10.86 -27.13
N LEU A 79 -57.09 10.03 -26.22
CA LEU A 79 -56.59 10.45 -24.91
C LEU A 79 -55.06 10.52 -24.95
N ASP A 80 -54.53 11.74 -24.96
CA ASP A 80 -53.12 12.00 -24.77
C ASP A 80 -52.80 12.08 -23.28
N TYR A 81 -51.86 11.25 -22.82
CA TYR A 81 -51.41 11.23 -21.43
C TYR A 81 -49.89 11.35 -21.36
N ARG A 82 -49.40 12.28 -20.55
CA ARG A 82 -47.99 12.47 -20.26
C ARG A 82 -47.76 12.40 -18.76
N ALA A 83 -46.82 11.56 -18.34
CA ALA A 83 -46.30 11.51 -16.97
C ALA A 83 -44.83 11.91 -16.99
N ASP A 84 -44.49 12.95 -16.24
CA ASP A 84 -43.14 13.48 -16.08
C ASP A 84 -42.62 13.12 -14.69
N PHE A 85 -41.59 12.28 -14.65
CA PHE A 85 -40.91 11.88 -13.42
C PHE A 85 -39.75 12.83 -13.15
N LYS A 86 -39.73 13.45 -11.97
CA LYS A 86 -38.56 14.20 -11.50
C LYS A 86 -37.69 13.24 -10.68
N PRO A 87 -36.58 12.70 -11.21
CA PRO A 87 -35.73 11.79 -10.47
C PRO A 87 -35.12 12.52 -9.26
N ASP A 88 -35.16 11.87 -8.11
CA ASP A 88 -34.42 12.32 -6.93
C ASP A 88 -33.03 11.71 -6.91
N THR A 89 -32.05 12.55 -6.54
CA THR A 89 -30.71 12.10 -6.19
C THR A 89 -30.66 11.79 -4.70
N ALA A 90 -30.54 10.52 -4.34
CA ALA A 90 -30.21 10.12 -2.97
C ALA A 90 -28.69 10.10 -2.80
N TYR A 91 -28.19 10.75 -1.74
CA TYR A 91 -26.76 10.74 -1.41
C TYR A 91 -26.50 9.64 -0.39
N LEU A 92 -25.86 8.56 -0.81
CA LEU A 92 -25.44 7.49 0.11
C LEU A 92 -23.98 7.70 0.51
N PRO A 93 -23.64 7.50 1.80
CA PRO A 93 -22.25 7.50 2.22
C PRO A 93 -21.53 6.27 1.67
N SER A 94 -20.43 6.51 0.95
CA SER A 94 -19.49 5.48 0.52
C SER A 94 -18.18 5.70 1.25
N ASP A 95 -17.80 4.74 2.10
CA ASP A 95 -16.53 4.78 2.81
C ASP A 95 -15.43 4.26 1.89
N THR A 96 -14.53 5.15 1.48
CA THR A 96 -13.30 4.78 0.77
C THR A 96 -12.15 4.75 1.77
N VAL A 97 -11.45 3.61 1.85
CA VAL A 97 -10.29 3.43 2.73
C VAL A 97 -9.03 3.55 1.88
N PHE A 98 -8.24 4.59 2.13
CA PHE A 98 -6.92 4.75 1.52
C PHE A 98 -5.87 4.27 2.53
N THR A 99 -5.06 3.27 2.14
CA THR A 99 -3.95 2.77 2.94
C THR A 99 -2.66 3.37 2.40
N GLU A 100 -2.15 4.42 3.07
CA GLU A 100 -0.84 4.99 2.76
C GLU A 100 0.24 4.17 3.50
N LYS A 101 1.08 3.47 2.74
CA LYS A 101 2.20 2.69 3.29
C LYS A 101 3.49 3.49 3.12
N GLU A 102 3.99 4.04 4.21
CA GLU A 102 5.31 4.68 4.24
C GLU A 102 6.39 3.62 3.96
N VAL A 103 7.17 3.80 2.89
CA VAL A 103 8.25 2.89 2.49
C VAL A 103 9.48 3.20 3.35
N PRO A 104 10.03 2.24 4.11
CA PRO A 104 11.22 2.49 4.90
C PRO A 104 12.43 2.69 4.00
N VAL A 105 13.05 3.86 4.09
CA VAL A 105 14.30 4.19 3.39
C VAL A 105 15.45 3.48 4.10
N GLN A 106 16.16 2.60 3.38
CA GLN A 106 17.38 1.98 3.89
C GLN A 106 18.49 3.04 3.87
N VAL A 107 18.89 3.51 5.05
CA VAL A 107 20.04 4.42 5.20
C VAL A 107 21.30 3.55 5.20
N GLU A 108 22.15 3.73 4.19
CA GLU A 108 23.42 3.05 4.07
C GLU A 108 24.37 3.60 5.14
N VAL A 109 24.58 2.86 6.23
CA VAL A 109 25.48 3.25 7.32
C VAL A 109 26.91 2.96 6.86
N GLU A 110 27.77 3.98 6.89
CA GLU A 110 29.17 3.89 6.50
C GLU A 110 29.87 2.78 7.31
N LYS A 111 30.37 1.77 6.59
CA LYS A 111 31.07 0.63 7.17
C LYS A 111 32.39 1.14 7.74
N VAL A 112 32.52 1.17 9.07
CA VAL A 112 33.78 1.55 9.74
C VAL A 112 34.83 0.50 9.40
N GLU A 113 35.68 0.80 8.42
CA GLU A 113 36.83 -0.05 8.10
C GLU A 113 37.89 0.07 9.20
N TYR A 114 38.05 -0.99 9.99
CA TYR A 114 39.08 -1.06 11.01
C TYR A 114 40.46 -1.28 10.36
N ARG A 115 41.05 -0.20 9.85
CA ARG A 115 42.45 -0.19 9.37
C ARG A 115 43.38 -0.22 10.59
N GLN A 116 44.38 -1.11 10.57
CA GLN A 116 45.41 -1.14 11.60
C GLN A 116 46.07 0.24 11.71
N THR A 117 46.13 0.79 12.93
CA THR A 117 46.78 2.08 13.18
C THR A 117 48.25 1.98 12.75
N ALA A 118 48.82 3.04 12.19
CA ALA A 118 50.23 3.05 11.75
C ALA A 118 51.20 2.52 12.83
N PHE A 119 50.91 2.81 14.10
CA PHE A 119 51.65 2.31 15.25
C PHE A 119 51.55 0.79 15.46
N GLN A 120 50.37 0.20 15.25
CA GLN A 120 50.19 -1.26 15.30
C GLN A 120 50.94 -1.96 14.17
N ASN A 121 50.94 -1.37 12.97
CA ASN A 121 51.69 -1.90 11.84
C ASN A 121 53.21 -1.85 12.09
N PHE A 122 53.70 -0.75 12.69
CA PHE A 122 55.10 -0.61 13.10
C PHE A 122 55.52 -1.67 14.14
N LEU A 123 54.69 -1.90 15.16
CA LEU A 123 54.93 -2.95 16.17
C LEU A 123 54.93 -4.36 15.55
N SER A 124 54.01 -4.63 14.62
CA SER A 124 53.96 -5.90 13.90
C SER A 124 55.23 -6.16 13.08
N TRP A 125 55.68 -5.14 12.34
CA TRP A 125 56.87 -5.24 11.50
C TRP A 125 58.16 -5.42 12.31
N THR A 126 58.33 -4.63 13.37
CA THR A 126 59.50 -4.72 14.26
C THR A 126 59.56 -6.06 15.00
N GLY A 127 58.42 -6.59 15.44
CA GLY A 127 58.34 -7.92 16.04
C GLY A 127 58.78 -9.04 15.08
N GLY A 128 58.39 -8.95 13.81
CA GLY A 128 58.83 -9.89 12.77
C GLY A 128 60.34 -9.90 12.55
N ILE A 129 60.96 -8.72 12.49
CA ILE A 129 62.42 -8.58 12.32
C ILE A 129 63.17 -9.15 13.52
N ALA A 130 62.70 -8.86 14.73
CA ALA A 130 63.32 -9.37 15.96
C ALA A 130 63.34 -10.91 15.99
N LEU A 131 62.22 -11.54 15.63
CA LEU A 131 62.12 -13.01 15.55
C LEU A 131 63.09 -13.61 14.54
N ALA A 132 63.23 -12.99 13.36
CA ALA A 132 64.16 -13.46 12.34
C ALA A 132 65.63 -13.41 12.81
N LEU A 133 66.03 -12.34 13.49
CA LEU A 133 67.39 -12.20 14.04
C LEU A 133 67.67 -13.25 15.12
N PHE A 134 66.71 -13.51 16.01
CA PHE A 134 66.85 -14.56 17.02
C PHE A 134 66.96 -15.95 16.40
N ALA A 135 66.18 -16.24 15.35
CA ALA A 135 66.26 -17.52 14.63
C ALA A 135 67.61 -17.71 13.94
N LEU A 136 68.13 -16.68 13.27
CA LEU A 136 69.46 -16.72 12.63
C LEU A 136 70.59 -16.91 13.64
N TRP A 137 70.56 -16.16 14.75
CA TRP A 137 71.57 -16.27 15.79
C TRP A 137 71.52 -17.64 16.49
N GLY A 138 70.31 -18.13 16.81
CA GLY A 138 70.10 -19.45 17.37
C GLY A 138 70.58 -20.57 16.44
N GLY A 139 70.22 -20.49 15.16
CA GLY A 139 70.66 -21.41 14.12
C GLY A 139 72.18 -21.44 13.96
N TRP A 140 72.82 -20.27 13.90
CA TRP A 140 74.28 -20.16 13.82
C TRP A 140 75.00 -20.75 15.04
N LYS A 141 74.46 -20.52 16.24
CA LYS A 141 75.03 -21.08 17.49
C LYS A 141 74.91 -22.60 17.54
N LEU A 142 73.80 -23.15 17.06
CA LEU A 142 73.60 -24.61 16.94
C LEU A 142 74.52 -25.22 15.89
N LEU A 143 74.71 -24.56 14.74
CA LEU A 143 75.62 -24.99 13.69
C LEU A 143 77.08 -25.02 14.18
N LYS A 144 77.53 -23.97 14.87
CA LYS A 144 78.87 -23.93 15.50
C LYS A 144 79.08 -25.04 16.53
N ARG A 145 78.04 -25.39 17.31
CA ARG A 145 78.12 -26.51 18.27
C ARG A 145 78.27 -27.85 17.55
N LYS A 146 77.55 -28.08 16.45
CA LYS A 146 77.67 -29.30 15.65
C LYS A 146 79.04 -29.44 14.97
N LEU A 147 79.60 -28.37 14.43
CA LEU A 147 80.94 -28.39 13.82
C LEU A 147 82.10 -28.64 14.81
N LYS A 148 81.94 -28.30 16.09
CA LYS A 148 82.99 -28.49 17.12
C LYS A 148 82.99 -29.90 17.74
N THR A 149 81.99 -30.72 17.40
CA THR A 149 81.81 -32.07 17.95
C THR A 149 82.20 -33.15 16.91
N PHE A 150 82.64 -32.72 15.73
CA PHE A 150 83.24 -33.56 14.69
C PHE A 150 84.76 -33.41 14.70
#